data_AF-A0A9N9YFF9-F1
#
_entry.id   AF-A0A9N9YFF9-F1
#
_cell.length_a   1.000
_cell.length_b   1.000
_cell.length_c   1.000
_cell.angle_alpha   90.00
_cell.angle_beta   90.00
_cell.angle_gamma   90.00
#
_symmetry.space_group_name_H-M   'P 1'
#
loop_
_entity.id
_entity.type
_entity.pdbx_description
1 polymer ?
#
loop_
_entity_poly.entity_id
_entity_poly.type
_entity_poly.pdbx_seq_one_letter_code
_entity_poly.pdbx_strand_id
1 'polypeptide(L)'
;MRQSSQESQSMAEDYYTSSSASHSPPRFESSEPAIVEQPNGATRVQNAKKQPPAKASSSAAAASGNHIGKWKFRKIINHRWSGNDIELQIHWDDPDETTWEPEKAIHRDAKSTLVSYWSRQPGGRPLNPHDPESFTIFAFKGVRGGPKKQRQILVEWVGWAKPTWEPEAVIKQTAPKLLKEYLQKRSGKQ
;
A
#
# COMPACT_ATOMS: atom_id res chain seq x y z
N MET A 1 7.46 61.36 19.45
CA MET A 1 8.29 60.14 19.37
C MET A 1 9.05 60.21 18.04
N ARG A 2 10.39 60.23 17.99
CA ARG A 2 11.38 59.14 18.18
C ARG A 2 11.28 58.00 17.14
N GLN A 3 12.44 57.70 16.55
CA GLN A 3 12.76 56.74 15.45
C GLN A 3 12.47 55.27 15.87
N SER A 4 12.45 54.25 15.00
CA SER A 4 13.57 53.77 14.16
C SER A 4 13.18 52.49 13.38
N SER A 5 13.92 52.18 12.29
CA SER A 5 14.24 50.81 11.81
C SER A 5 13.09 49.87 11.35
N GLN A 6 13.26 48.80 10.54
CA GLN A 6 14.27 48.25 9.59
C GLN A 6 13.47 47.18 8.77
N GLU A 7 13.86 46.58 7.63
CA GLU A 7 15.12 46.50 6.86
C GLU A 7 14.76 46.43 5.33
N SER A 8 15.48 45.64 4.53
CA SER A 8 15.07 45.04 3.25
C SER A 8 15.83 43.72 3.05
N GLN A 9 15.14 42.63 2.72
CA GLN A 9 15.65 41.33 2.19
C GLN A 9 14.40 40.52 1.75
N SER A 10 14.18 40.05 0.52
CA SER A 10 15.00 39.38 -0.51
C SER A 10 15.17 37.86 -0.34
N MET A 11 14.18 37.09 -0.82
CA MET A 11 14.26 35.74 -1.41
C MET A 11 12.89 35.53 -2.08
N ALA A 12 12.72 35.35 -3.39
CA ALA A 12 13.39 34.44 -4.33
C ALA A 12 13.11 32.97 -4.03
N GLU A 13 12.81 32.22 -5.09
CA GLU A 13 12.58 30.76 -5.13
C GLU A 13 11.27 30.26 -4.50
N ASP A 14 10.62 29.20 -4.99
CA ASP A 14 10.41 28.80 -6.40
C ASP A 14 9.25 27.78 -6.43
N TYR A 15 8.63 27.61 -7.61
CA TYR A 15 7.82 26.45 -8.02
C TYR A 15 7.27 25.49 -6.93
N TYR A 16 6.13 25.82 -6.33
CA TYR A 16 5.18 24.76 -5.95
C TYR A 16 4.27 24.43 -7.14
N THR A 17 4.86 23.79 -8.14
CA THR A 17 4.09 23.03 -9.14
C THR A 17 3.35 21.96 -8.37
N SER A 18 2.07 22.21 -8.07
CA SER A 18 1.14 21.21 -7.55
C SER A 18 0.82 20.21 -8.68
N SER A 19 1.83 19.42 -9.03
CA SER A 19 1.67 18.28 -9.91
C SER A 19 0.73 17.33 -9.18
N SER A 20 -0.39 17.01 -9.84
CA SER A 20 -1.32 15.99 -9.37
C SER A 20 -0.66 14.62 -9.49
N ALA A 21 0.27 14.34 -8.56
CA ALA A 21 0.81 13.03 -8.33
C ALA A 21 -0.31 12.17 -7.73
N SER A 22 -1.19 11.68 -8.61
CA SER A 22 -1.75 10.37 -8.38
C SER A 22 -0.57 9.41 -8.35
N HIS A 23 -0.02 9.18 -7.15
CA HIS A 23 0.91 8.09 -6.88
C HIS A 23 0.32 6.88 -7.60
N SER A 24 1.02 6.36 -8.59
CA SER A 24 0.58 5.17 -9.27
C SER A 24 1.12 3.97 -8.48
N PRO A 25 0.51 2.78 -8.56
CA PRO A 25 1.20 1.58 -8.10
C PRO A 25 2.57 1.49 -8.78
N PRO A 26 3.57 0.88 -8.12
CA PRO A 26 4.93 0.86 -8.62
C PRO A 26 4.95 0.16 -9.97
N ARG A 27 5.69 0.73 -10.89
CA ARG A 27 6.28 0.00 -11.99
C ARG A 27 7.68 -0.34 -11.54
N PHE A 28 7.98 -1.61 -11.27
CA PHE A 28 9.33 -2.05 -10.93
C PHE A 28 10.20 -1.96 -12.20
N GLU A 29 10.71 -0.77 -12.45
CA GLU A 29 11.72 -0.52 -13.45
C GLU A 29 12.99 -1.28 -13.04
N SER A 30 13.40 -2.23 -13.87
CA SER A 30 14.44 -3.19 -13.51
C SER A 30 15.81 -2.54 -13.59
N SER A 31 16.26 -1.94 -12.49
CA SER A 31 17.67 -1.60 -12.30
C SER A 31 18.50 -2.88 -12.19
N GLU A 32 19.54 -2.98 -13.03
CA GLU A 32 20.47 -4.11 -13.01
C GLU A 32 21.31 -4.10 -11.72
N PRO A 33 21.69 -5.27 -11.17
CA PRO A 33 22.37 -5.33 -9.90
C PRO A 33 23.84 -4.89 -10.01
N ALA A 34 24.15 -3.70 -9.52
CA ALA A 34 25.54 -3.31 -9.25
C ALA A 34 26.06 -4.12 -8.05
N ILE A 35 26.99 -5.04 -8.32
CA ILE A 35 27.71 -5.78 -7.29
C ILE A 35 28.65 -4.81 -6.57
N VAL A 36 28.48 -4.67 -5.25
CA VAL A 36 29.45 -4.02 -4.37
C VAL A 36 29.76 -4.97 -3.21
N GLU A 37 30.94 -5.58 -3.26
CA GLU A 37 31.55 -6.22 -2.09
C GLU A 37 32.01 -5.14 -1.09
N GLN A 38 31.80 -5.37 0.21
CA GLN A 38 32.68 -4.87 1.25
C GLN A 38 32.87 -5.93 2.36
N PRO A 39 34.05 -6.00 3.02
CA PRO A 39 34.44 -7.18 3.80
C PRO A 39 34.32 -7.05 5.34
N ASN A 40 34.20 -8.21 6.00
CA ASN A 40 34.61 -8.54 7.37
C ASN A 40 34.44 -7.52 8.53
N GLY A 41 33.41 -7.74 9.35
CA GLY A 41 33.57 -8.36 10.68
C GLY A 41 34.01 -7.52 11.89
N ALA A 42 33.16 -7.48 12.94
CA ALA A 42 33.54 -7.65 14.36
C ALA A 42 32.31 -7.62 15.31
N THR A 43 32.34 -8.44 16.37
CA THR A 43 31.28 -8.57 17.38
C THR A 43 31.53 -7.68 18.60
N ARG A 44 30.54 -6.94 19.13
CA ARG A 44 30.50 -6.63 20.58
C ARG A 44 29.10 -6.38 21.17
N VAL A 45 28.95 -6.92 22.38
CA VAL A 45 27.74 -7.26 23.16
C VAL A 45 27.44 -6.24 24.28
N GLN A 46 26.16 -6.14 24.73
CA GLN A 46 25.65 -5.61 26.04
C GLN A 46 25.62 -4.07 26.27
N ASN A 47 24.74 -3.45 27.12
CA ASN A 47 23.64 -3.95 27.98
C ASN A 47 22.55 -2.90 28.38
N ALA A 48 21.36 -3.39 28.78
CA ALA A 48 20.42 -2.91 29.83
C ALA A 48 19.93 -1.44 29.99
N LYS A 49 18.59 -1.26 30.03
CA LYS A 49 17.81 -1.06 31.28
C LYS A 49 16.28 -1.25 31.12
N LYS A 50 15.60 -1.69 32.19
CA LYS A 50 14.14 -1.94 32.28
C LYS A 50 13.41 -0.73 32.90
N GLN A 51 12.11 -0.55 32.59
CA GLN A 51 10.98 -0.47 33.56
C GLN A 51 9.60 -0.38 32.82
N PRO A 52 8.43 -0.61 33.48
CA PRO A 52 7.32 -1.36 32.86
C PRO A 52 5.96 -0.59 32.83
N PRO A 53 4.78 -1.24 32.83
CA PRO A 53 3.83 -1.16 31.72
C PRO A 53 2.64 -0.20 31.93
N ALA A 54 2.27 0.55 30.89
CA ALA A 54 1.04 1.35 30.87
C ALA A 54 -0.16 0.53 30.38
N LYS A 55 -1.13 0.35 31.28
CA LYS A 55 -2.45 -0.28 31.16
C LYS A 55 -3.00 -0.43 29.71
N ALA A 56 -3.16 -1.68 29.28
CA ALA A 56 -4.04 -2.02 28.17
C ALA A 56 -5.50 -1.74 28.56
N SER A 57 -6.16 -0.80 27.88
CA SER A 57 -7.62 -0.69 27.90
C SER A 57 -8.18 -1.68 26.88
N SER A 58 -8.64 -2.83 27.37
CA SER A 58 -9.28 -3.87 26.58
C SER A 58 -10.74 -3.52 26.27
N SER A 59 -11.05 -3.21 25.00
CA SER A 59 -12.30 -3.63 24.32
C SER A 59 -12.37 -3.07 22.88
N ALA A 60 -11.60 -3.64 21.96
CA ALA A 60 -11.75 -3.44 20.52
C ALA A 60 -11.21 -4.65 19.74
N ALA A 61 -11.53 -5.86 20.21
CA ALA A 61 -11.17 -7.12 19.58
C ALA A 61 -12.44 -7.90 19.20
N ALA A 62 -12.36 -8.64 18.09
CA ALA A 62 -13.38 -9.58 17.61
C ALA A 62 -14.71 -8.97 17.10
N ALA A 63 -14.62 -8.15 16.04
CA ALA A 63 -15.68 -8.04 15.03
C ALA A 63 -15.11 -8.11 13.61
N SER A 64 -14.16 -9.02 13.36
CA SER A 64 -13.76 -9.42 12.00
C SER A 64 -14.78 -10.43 11.44
N GLY A 65 -16.05 -10.08 11.53
CA GLY A 65 -17.13 -10.82 10.88
C GLY A 65 -17.09 -10.52 9.39
N ASN A 66 -17.26 -11.54 8.54
CA ASN A 66 -17.44 -11.28 7.11
C ASN A 66 -18.88 -10.77 6.86
N HIS A 67 -19.13 -9.51 7.24
CA HIS A 67 -20.40 -8.79 7.06
C HIS A 67 -20.71 -8.51 5.58
N ILE A 68 -19.66 -8.53 4.76
CA ILE A 68 -19.71 -8.29 3.32
C ILE A 68 -20.53 -9.40 2.64
N GLY A 69 -21.67 -8.99 2.06
CA GLY A 69 -22.68 -9.87 1.45
C GLY A 69 -23.94 -10.04 2.29
N LYS A 70 -23.96 -9.62 3.56
CA LYS A 70 -25.18 -9.57 4.40
C LYS A 70 -25.70 -8.15 4.61
N TRP A 71 -24.80 -7.18 4.72
CA TRP A 71 -25.15 -5.80 5.04
C TRP A 71 -25.03 -4.88 3.81
N LYS A 72 -25.92 -3.90 3.74
CA LYS A 72 -25.96 -2.94 2.63
C LYS A 72 -24.86 -1.91 2.82
N PHE A 73 -23.79 -2.04 2.02
CA PHE A 73 -22.69 -1.09 1.99
C PHE A 73 -23.23 0.32 1.65
N ARG A 74 -22.88 1.31 2.47
CA ARG A 74 -23.24 2.72 2.23
C ARG A 74 -22.06 3.52 1.70
N LYS A 75 -20.98 3.63 2.51
CA LYS A 75 -19.79 4.44 2.18
C LYS A 75 -18.59 4.08 3.06
N ILE A 76 -17.39 4.27 2.52
CA ILE A 76 -16.17 4.39 3.34
C ILE A 76 -16.20 5.78 4.00
N ILE A 77 -16.00 5.86 5.31
CA ILE A 77 -15.99 7.11 6.08
C ILE A 77 -14.61 7.48 6.63
N ASN A 78 -13.72 6.51 6.85
CA ASN A 78 -12.38 6.76 7.37
C ASN A 78 -11.40 5.63 7.00
N HIS A 79 -10.11 5.81 7.28
CA HIS A 79 -9.07 4.80 7.10
C HIS A 79 -8.01 4.86 8.22
N ARG A 80 -7.30 3.75 8.44
CA ARG A 80 -6.15 3.68 9.35
C ARG A 80 -5.14 2.63 8.90
N TRP A 81 -3.89 2.79 9.35
CA TRP A 81 -2.91 1.70 9.32
C TRP A 81 -3.19 0.70 10.46
N SER A 82 -3.12 -0.58 10.13
CA SER A 82 -3.25 -1.73 11.05
C SER A 82 -2.07 -2.66 10.78
N GLY A 83 -0.95 -2.37 11.45
CA GLY A 83 0.36 -2.93 11.06
C GLY A 83 0.74 -2.48 9.66
N ASN A 84 1.00 -3.44 8.76
CA ASN A 84 1.40 -3.20 7.38
C ASN A 84 0.23 -3.14 6.37
N ASP A 85 -1.01 -3.29 6.84
CA ASP A 85 -2.22 -3.23 6.01
C ASP A 85 -3.07 -2.01 6.36
N ILE A 86 -3.92 -1.58 5.42
CA ILE A 86 -4.92 -0.54 5.65
C ILE A 86 -6.26 -1.18 6.03
N GLU A 87 -6.88 -0.65 7.08
CA GLU A 87 -8.28 -0.88 7.40
C GLU A 87 -9.11 0.36 7.06
N LEU A 88 -10.34 0.12 6.62
CA LEU A 88 -11.31 1.14 6.20
C LEU A 88 -12.51 1.09 7.14
N GLN A 89 -12.89 2.24 7.69
CA GLN A 89 -14.12 2.34 8.44
C GLN A 89 -15.28 2.45 7.44
N ILE A 90 -16.15 1.45 7.44
CA ILE A 90 -17.31 1.37 6.56
C ILE A 90 -18.54 1.77 7.35
N HIS A 91 -19.41 2.59 6.76
CA HIS A 91 -20.77 2.80 7.21
C HIS A 91 -21.69 1.85 6.42
N TRP A 92 -22.57 1.14 7.12
CA TRP A 92 -23.61 0.28 6.56
C TRP A 92 -24.98 0.98 6.71
N ASP A 93 -25.90 0.77 5.76
CA ASP A 93 -27.27 1.30 5.88
C ASP A 93 -28.15 0.40 6.77
N ASP A 94 -27.96 -0.92 6.67
CA ASP A 94 -28.81 -1.95 7.28
C ASP A 94 -27.94 -3.10 7.84
N PRO A 95 -27.68 -3.17 9.16
CA PRO A 95 -28.03 -2.18 10.19
C PRO A 95 -27.20 -0.88 10.06
N ASP A 96 -27.67 0.19 10.72
CA ASP A 96 -26.93 1.45 10.87
C ASP A 96 -25.75 1.27 11.84
N GLU A 97 -24.65 0.72 11.33
CA GLU A 97 -23.46 0.36 12.09
C GLU A 97 -22.18 0.78 11.34
N THR A 98 -21.07 0.93 12.06
CA THR A 98 -19.74 1.11 11.44
C THR A 98 -18.76 0.03 11.86
N THR A 99 -18.16 -0.66 10.89
CA THR A 99 -17.11 -1.67 11.11
C THR A 99 -15.77 -1.23 10.51
N TRP A 100 -14.68 -1.82 10.98
CA TRP A 100 -13.35 -1.70 10.37
C TRP A 100 -13.10 -2.93 9.49
N GLU A 101 -13.07 -2.72 8.18
CA GLU A 101 -12.88 -3.78 7.19
C GLU A 101 -11.49 -3.68 6.55
N PRO A 102 -10.81 -4.81 6.25
CA PRO A 102 -9.52 -4.78 5.58
C PRO A 102 -9.67 -4.25 4.14
N GLU A 103 -8.76 -3.36 3.71
CA GLU A 103 -8.79 -2.74 2.38
C GLU A 103 -8.91 -3.78 1.24
N LYS A 104 -8.25 -4.93 1.39
CA LYS A 104 -8.29 -6.04 0.43
C LYS A 104 -9.69 -6.62 0.22
N ALA A 105 -10.55 -6.63 1.24
CA ALA A 105 -11.93 -7.10 1.10
C ALA A 105 -12.78 -6.05 0.37
N ILE A 106 -12.64 -4.77 0.72
CA ILE A 106 -13.33 -3.68 0.01
C ILE A 106 -12.84 -3.56 -1.44
N HIS A 107 -11.58 -3.88 -1.75
CA HIS A 107 -11.10 -3.99 -3.12
C HIS A 107 -11.75 -5.15 -3.89
N ARG A 108 -11.97 -6.30 -3.25
CA ARG A 108 -12.65 -7.45 -3.86
C ARG A 108 -14.10 -7.13 -4.22
N ASP A 109 -14.81 -6.50 -3.28
CA ASP A 109 -16.27 -6.44 -3.33
C ASP A 109 -16.81 -5.08 -3.81
N ALA A 110 -16.02 -4.00 -3.69
CA ALA A 110 -16.41 -2.63 -4.03
C ALA A 110 -15.25 -1.78 -4.60
N LYS A 111 -14.44 -2.35 -5.49
CA LYS A 111 -13.23 -1.68 -6.06
C LYS A 111 -13.45 -0.25 -6.54
N SER A 112 -14.52 0.01 -7.28
CA SER A 112 -14.83 1.34 -7.83
C SER A 112 -15.02 2.38 -6.71
N THR A 113 -15.72 2.00 -5.64
CA THR A 113 -15.91 2.85 -4.45
C THR A 113 -14.60 3.08 -3.69
N LEU A 114 -13.76 2.04 -3.56
CA LEU A 114 -12.44 2.15 -2.93
C LEU A 114 -11.54 3.15 -3.67
N VAL A 115 -11.42 3.00 -5.00
CA VAL A 115 -10.65 3.91 -5.85
C VAL A 115 -11.21 5.34 -5.76
N SER A 116 -12.54 5.48 -5.77
CA SER A 116 -13.20 6.78 -5.65
C SER A 116 -13.07 7.41 -4.26
N TYR A 117 -12.83 6.61 -3.21
CA TYR A 117 -12.50 7.10 -1.88
C TYR A 117 -11.06 7.62 -1.84
N TRP A 118 -10.10 6.85 -2.34
CA TRP A 118 -8.70 7.28 -2.40
C TRP A 118 -8.49 8.50 -3.28
N SER A 119 -9.18 8.61 -4.43
CA SER A 119 -9.07 9.79 -5.31
C SER A 119 -9.58 11.09 -4.68
N ARG A 120 -10.31 11.01 -3.56
CA ARG A 120 -10.81 12.17 -2.79
C ARG A 120 -9.95 12.49 -1.56
N GLN A 121 -9.01 11.63 -1.18
CA GLN A 121 -8.10 11.92 -0.08
C GLN A 121 -6.97 12.86 -0.53
N PRO A 122 -6.56 13.85 0.29
CA PRO A 122 -5.34 14.62 0.05
C PRO A 122 -4.13 13.68 -0.08
N GLY A 123 -3.41 13.75 -1.20
CA GLY A 123 -2.27 12.86 -1.50
C GLY A 123 -2.63 11.46 -2.01
N GLY A 124 -3.92 11.09 -2.03
CA GLY A 124 -4.40 9.79 -2.52
C GLY A 124 -4.39 8.69 -1.46
N ARG A 125 -4.05 7.46 -1.89
CA ARG A 125 -3.81 6.34 -0.96
C ARG A 125 -2.45 6.53 -0.28
N PRO A 126 -2.35 6.50 1.06
CA PRO A 126 -1.08 6.67 1.74
C PRO A 126 -0.10 5.52 1.46
N LEU A 127 1.19 5.83 1.51
CA LEU A 127 2.28 4.84 1.53
C LEU A 127 2.40 4.23 2.94
N ASN A 128 2.93 3.01 3.04
CA ASN A 128 3.10 2.34 4.33
C ASN A 128 4.22 3.05 5.14
N PRO A 129 3.97 3.42 6.42
CA PRO A 129 4.92 4.20 7.22
C PRO A 129 6.17 3.42 7.65
N HIS A 130 6.17 2.09 7.54
CA HIS A 130 7.29 1.21 7.85
C HIS A 130 8.07 0.77 6.60
N ASP A 131 7.42 0.75 5.44
CA ASP A 131 8.01 0.34 4.15
C ASP A 131 7.25 1.05 3.01
N PRO A 132 7.67 2.26 2.58
CA PRO A 132 6.95 3.02 1.56
C PRO A 132 6.84 2.31 0.21
N GLU A 133 7.72 1.34 -0.06
CA GLU A 133 7.75 0.51 -1.28
C GLU A 133 6.92 -0.78 -1.14
N SER A 134 6.20 -0.97 -0.03
CA SER A 134 5.31 -2.13 0.18
C SER A 134 3.96 -1.95 -0.50
N PHE A 135 3.67 -2.82 -1.48
CA PHE A 135 2.39 -2.85 -2.19
C PHE A 135 1.76 -4.24 -2.21
N THR A 136 0.53 -4.35 -1.71
CA THR A 136 -0.17 -5.63 -1.60
C THR A 136 -0.73 -6.08 -2.95
N ILE A 137 -0.25 -7.22 -3.46
CA ILE A 137 -0.80 -7.87 -4.65
C ILE A 137 -2.23 -8.36 -4.34
N PHE A 138 -3.19 -7.94 -5.17
CA PHE A 138 -4.56 -8.45 -5.13
C PHE A 138 -4.70 -9.70 -6.00
N ALA A 139 -4.30 -9.63 -7.28
CA ALA A 139 -4.41 -10.74 -8.23
C ALA A 139 -3.49 -10.59 -9.44
N PHE A 140 -3.14 -11.70 -10.10
CA PHE A 140 -2.56 -11.69 -11.44
C PHE A 140 -3.64 -11.79 -12.50
N LYS A 141 -3.54 -10.97 -13.55
CA LYS A 141 -4.56 -10.80 -14.60
C LYS A 141 -4.10 -11.24 -16.00
N GLY A 142 -2.79 -11.29 -16.22
CA GLY A 142 -2.21 -11.51 -17.54
C GLY A 142 -0.77 -12.00 -17.47
N VAL A 143 -0.29 -12.55 -18.58
CA VAL A 143 1.11 -12.90 -18.82
C VAL A 143 1.42 -12.50 -20.26
N ARG A 144 2.55 -11.84 -20.48
CA ARG A 144 3.10 -11.51 -21.80
C ARG A 144 4.62 -11.76 -21.84
N GLY A 145 5.22 -11.66 -23.02
CA GLY A 145 6.61 -12.06 -23.26
C GLY A 145 6.71 -13.53 -23.69
N GLY A 146 7.94 -14.05 -23.79
CA GLY A 146 8.18 -15.39 -24.35
C GLY A 146 9.68 -15.73 -24.43
N PRO A 147 10.10 -16.72 -25.22
CA PRO A 147 11.51 -17.16 -25.25
C PRO A 147 12.52 -16.06 -25.61
N LYS A 148 12.09 -15.05 -26.40
CA LYS A 148 12.93 -13.94 -26.88
C LYS A 148 12.71 -12.61 -26.15
N LYS A 149 11.83 -12.55 -25.14
CA LYS A 149 11.48 -11.31 -24.40
C LYS A 149 11.16 -11.64 -22.95
N GLN A 150 11.75 -10.91 -22.00
CA GLN A 150 11.48 -11.08 -20.57
C GLN A 150 9.97 -11.22 -20.31
N ARG A 151 9.58 -12.25 -19.57
CA ARG A 151 8.17 -12.48 -19.25
C ARG A 151 7.71 -11.45 -18.22
N GLN A 152 6.50 -10.96 -18.41
CA GLN A 152 5.87 -9.98 -17.53
C GLN A 152 4.48 -10.46 -17.11
N ILE A 153 4.12 -10.17 -15.88
CA ILE A 153 2.85 -10.50 -15.24
C ILE A 153 2.04 -9.21 -15.08
N LEU A 154 0.77 -9.21 -15.46
CA LEU A 154 -0.11 -8.08 -15.19
C LEU A 154 -0.64 -8.21 -13.76
N VAL A 155 -0.20 -7.32 -12.88
CA VAL A 155 -0.49 -7.32 -11.44
C VAL A 155 -1.60 -6.32 -11.14
N GLU A 156 -2.69 -6.79 -10.53
CA GLU A 156 -3.65 -5.92 -9.85
C GLU A 156 -3.23 -5.76 -8.38
N TRP A 157 -3.22 -4.51 -7.92
CA TRP A 157 -2.78 -4.11 -6.59
C TRP A 157 -3.95 -3.65 -5.74
N VAL A 158 -3.96 -3.99 -4.44
CA VAL A 158 -4.97 -3.54 -3.48
C VAL A 158 -4.98 -2.00 -3.40
N GLY A 159 -6.16 -1.39 -3.32
CA GLY A 159 -6.33 0.07 -3.33
C GLY A 159 -6.22 0.77 -4.69
N TRP A 160 -5.61 0.14 -5.70
CA TRP A 160 -5.24 0.83 -6.94
C TRP A 160 -6.20 0.59 -8.12
N ALA A 161 -6.42 1.64 -8.92
CA ALA A 161 -7.32 1.61 -10.06
C ALA A 161 -6.82 0.71 -11.19
N LYS A 162 -5.59 0.95 -11.65
CA LYS A 162 -4.99 0.33 -12.84
C LYS A 162 -3.99 -0.76 -12.44
N PRO A 163 -4.02 -1.94 -13.06
CA PRO A 163 -2.96 -2.94 -12.92
C PRO A 163 -1.71 -2.54 -13.73
N THR A 164 -0.54 -3.04 -13.35
CA THR A 164 0.75 -2.76 -14.02
C THR A 164 1.46 -4.04 -14.47
N TRP A 165 2.35 -3.92 -15.46
CA TRP A 165 3.08 -5.06 -16.03
C TRP A 165 4.45 -5.20 -15.37
N GLU A 166 4.56 -6.11 -14.41
CA GLU A 166 5.79 -6.33 -13.65
C GLU A 166 6.63 -7.48 -14.23
N PRO A 167 7.97 -7.45 -14.09
CA PRO A 167 8.83 -8.57 -14.49
C PRO A 167 8.50 -9.85 -13.72
N GLU A 168 8.40 -10.99 -14.40
CA GLU A 168 8.16 -12.29 -13.76
C GLU A 168 9.26 -12.64 -12.74
N ALA A 169 10.48 -12.14 -12.94
CA ALA A 169 11.61 -12.30 -12.01
C ALA A 169 11.34 -11.64 -10.65
N VAL A 170 10.86 -10.38 -10.64
CA VAL A 170 10.49 -9.66 -9.41
C VAL A 170 9.36 -10.37 -8.68
N ILE A 171 8.32 -10.79 -9.42
CA ILE A 171 7.17 -11.51 -8.85
C ILE A 171 7.56 -12.90 -8.32
N LYS A 172 8.57 -13.57 -8.89
CA LYS A 172 9.13 -14.81 -8.33
C LYS A 172 9.83 -14.59 -6.99
N GLN A 173 10.44 -13.44 -6.78
CA GLN A 173 11.11 -13.11 -5.52
C GLN A 173 10.09 -12.74 -4.43
N THR A 174 9.11 -11.88 -4.76
CA THR A 174 8.16 -11.33 -3.78
C THR A 174 6.94 -12.22 -3.53
N ALA A 175 6.45 -12.94 -4.54
CA ALA A 175 5.21 -13.72 -4.47
C ALA A 175 5.27 -15.10 -5.19
N PRO A 176 6.29 -15.94 -4.95
CA PRO A 176 6.51 -17.19 -5.69
C PRO A 176 5.33 -18.18 -5.63
N LYS A 177 4.65 -18.27 -4.47
CA LYS A 177 3.51 -19.19 -4.27
C LYS A 177 2.30 -18.78 -5.13
N LEU A 178 1.88 -17.51 -5.02
CA LEU A 178 0.78 -16.94 -5.80
C LEU A 178 1.04 -17.06 -7.31
N LEU A 179 2.28 -16.83 -7.74
CA LEU A 179 2.64 -16.92 -9.15
C LEU A 179 2.55 -18.36 -9.66
N LYS A 180 3.04 -19.32 -8.89
CA LYS A 180 2.96 -20.75 -9.23
C LYS A 180 1.50 -21.20 -9.37
N GLU A 181 0.65 -20.89 -8.40
CA GLU A 181 -0.78 -21.22 -8.41
C GLU A 181 -1.50 -20.63 -9.62
N TYR A 182 -1.26 -19.35 -9.92
CA TYR A 182 -1.83 -18.67 -11.08
C TYR A 182 -1.39 -19.29 -12.42
N LEU A 183 -0.10 -19.59 -12.57
CA LEU A 183 0.42 -20.22 -13.79
C LEU A 183 -0.12 -21.65 -13.96
N GLN A 184 -0.19 -22.44 -12.88
CA GLN A 184 -0.78 -23.80 -12.90
C GLN A 184 -2.26 -23.77 -13.30
N LYS A 185 -3.05 -22.87 -12.71
CA LYS A 185 -4.48 -22.67 -13.05
C LYS A 185 -4.68 -22.23 -14.51
N ARG A 186 -3.69 -21.55 -15.10
CA ARG A 186 -3.69 -21.12 -16.49
C ARG A 186 -3.23 -22.21 -17.46
N SER A 187 -2.26 -23.05 -17.09
CA SER A 187 -1.81 -24.17 -17.95
C SER A 187 -2.81 -25.33 -17.98
N GLY A 188 -3.59 -25.55 -16.92
CA GLY A 188 -4.68 -26.53 -16.88
C GLY A 188 -5.97 -26.10 -17.62
N LYS A 189 -5.89 -25.11 -18.52
CA LYS A 189 -6.99 -24.57 -19.33
C LYS A 189 -6.63 -24.52 -20.83
N GLN A 190 -5.95 -25.56 -21.32
CA GLN A 190 -5.73 -25.83 -22.73
C GLN A 190 -6.55 -27.03 -23.18
#